data_AF-A4A2U4-F1
#
_entry.id   AF-A4A2U4-F1
#
_cell.length_a   1.000
_cell.length_b   1.000
_cell.length_c   1.000
_cell.angle_alpha   90.00
_cell.angle_beta   90.00
_cell.angle_gamma   90.00
#
_symmetry.space_group_name_H-M   'P 1'
#
loop_
_entity.id
_entity.type
_entity.pdbx_description
1 polymer ?
#
loop_
_entity_poly.entity_id
_entity_poly.type
_entity_poly.pdbx_seq_one_letter_code
_entity_poly.pdbx_strand_id
1 'polypeptide(L)' 'MSSDESQRPEDEATFPAMQAAPSDSAAAGPQSRIVDSNELMDGNSEILISHKGAFYRLRETRSGKLILQK' A
#
# COMPACT_ATOMS: atom_id res chain seq x y z
N MET A 1 47.52 -38.28 24.83
CA MET A 1 46.45 -38.82 23.98
C MET A 1 45.38 -37.73 23.94
N SER A 2 45.56 -36.72 23.08
CA SER A 2 45.15 -36.72 21.67
C SER A 2 43.64 -36.79 21.57
N SER A 3 43.01 -35.62 21.38
CA SER A 3 42.24 -35.29 20.18
C SER A 3 40.76 -35.66 20.43
N ASP A 4 39.74 -34.96 19.95
CA ASP A 4 39.61 -34.30 18.66
C ASP A 4 38.26 -33.54 18.65
N GLU A 5 38.26 -32.33 18.09
CA GLU A 5 37.29 -31.92 17.06
C GLU A 5 35.76 -32.14 17.29
N SER A 6 35.05 -31.09 17.71
CA SER A 6 33.68 -30.75 17.26
C SER A 6 33.17 -29.54 18.06
N GLN A 7 32.68 -28.44 17.51
CA GLN A 7 32.13 -28.17 16.19
C GLN A 7 32.21 -26.66 15.88
N ARG A 8 32.15 -26.40 14.57
CA ARG A 8 32.21 -25.14 13.84
C ARG A 8 31.04 -24.17 14.16
N PRO A 9 31.19 -22.90 13.74
CA PRO A 9 30.34 -21.79 14.15
C PRO A 9 29.20 -21.49 13.16
N GLU A 10 28.39 -20.49 13.54
CA GLU A 10 27.51 -19.62 12.74
C GLU A 10 26.42 -20.24 11.85
N ASP A 11 25.17 -20.18 12.34
CA ASP A 11 23.98 -20.05 11.50
C ASP A 11 23.10 -18.90 12.02
N GLU A 12 23.32 -17.75 11.38
CA GLU A 12 22.36 -16.70 11.07
C GLU A 12 21.08 -16.58 11.92
N ALA A 13 21.19 -15.68 12.91
CA ALA A 13 20.36 -14.48 13.03
C ALA A 13 19.05 -14.42 12.19
N THR A 14 18.09 -15.28 12.49
CA THR A 14 16.69 -15.04 12.10
C THR A 14 16.07 -14.09 13.11
N PHE A 15 16.31 -12.80 12.93
CA PHE A 15 15.50 -11.76 13.56
C PHE A 15 14.19 -11.64 12.76
N PRO A 16 13.02 -12.01 13.30
CA PRO A 16 11.78 -11.65 12.65
C PRO A 16 11.67 -10.12 12.64
N ALA A 17 11.78 -9.56 11.44
CA ALA A 17 11.57 -8.15 11.17
C ALA A 17 10.13 -7.76 11.55
N MET A 18 10.02 -7.06 12.68
CA MET A 18 9.19 -5.88 12.89
C MET A 18 7.97 -5.74 11.96
N GLN A 19 6.80 -6.17 12.42
CA GLN A 19 5.56 -5.49 12.09
C GLN A 19 5.03 -4.83 13.35
N ALA A 20 5.63 -3.68 13.66
CA ALA A 20 4.98 -2.68 14.48
C ALA A 20 3.69 -2.27 13.76
N ALA A 21 2.56 -2.79 14.23
CA ALA A 21 1.27 -2.24 13.88
C ALA A 21 1.27 -0.77 14.34
N PRO A 22 1.02 0.21 13.46
CA PRO A 22 0.74 1.55 13.94
C PRO A 22 -0.61 1.49 14.64
N SER A 23 -0.57 1.48 15.98
CA SER A 23 -1.70 1.85 16.82
C SER A 23 -1.92 3.35 16.68
N ASP A 24 -2.46 3.75 15.52
CA ASP A 24 -2.81 5.15 15.26
C ASP A 24 -4.16 5.43 15.90
N SER A 25 -4.13 5.61 17.22
CA SER A 25 -5.19 6.31 17.97
C SER A 25 -5.11 7.80 17.63
N ALA A 26 -5.47 8.16 16.40
CA ALA A 26 -5.54 9.55 15.97
C ALA A 26 -7.00 9.95 15.68
N ALA A 27 -7.48 10.85 16.52
CA ALA A 27 -8.62 11.75 16.36
C ALA A 27 -9.54 11.51 15.15
N ALA A 28 -10.81 11.23 15.43
CA ALA A 28 -11.89 11.20 14.45
C ALA A 28 -12.14 12.60 13.83
N GLY A 29 -11.25 13.02 12.94
CA GLY A 29 -11.54 14.00 11.90
C GLY A 29 -12.48 13.38 10.86
N PRO A 30 -13.01 14.18 9.90
CA PRO A 30 -13.85 13.65 8.83
C PRO A 30 -13.13 12.47 8.17
N GLN A 31 -13.73 11.29 8.29
CA GLN A 31 -13.11 10.06 7.84
C GLN A 31 -13.08 10.07 6.32
N SER A 32 -11.94 10.47 5.76
CA SER A 32 -11.70 10.33 4.32
C SER A 32 -11.83 8.85 3.97
N ARG A 33 -12.81 8.53 3.13
CA ARG A 33 -12.98 7.18 2.61
C ARG A 33 -11.79 6.85 1.71
N ILE A 34 -11.05 5.82 2.06
CA ILE A 34 -10.07 5.19 1.16
C ILE A 34 -10.85 4.23 0.24
N VAL A 35 -10.61 4.33 -1.07
CA VAL A 35 -11.20 3.46 -2.09
C VAL A 35 -10.07 2.98 -2.98
N ASP A 36 -10.05 1.69 -3.30
CA ASP A 36 -9.07 1.13 -4.25
C ASP A 36 -9.34 1.66 -5.67
N SER A 37 -8.29 2.01 -6.40
CA SER A 37 -8.45 2.56 -7.75
C SER A 37 -9.03 1.55 -8.73
N ASN A 38 -8.69 0.26 -8.60
CA ASN A 38 -9.22 -0.78 -9.49
C ASN A 38 -10.71 -0.98 -9.23
N GLU A 39 -11.13 -0.97 -7.96
CA GLU A 39 -12.55 -1.04 -7.59
C GLU A 39 -13.30 0.20 -8.07
N LEU A 40 -12.72 1.38 -7.92
CA LEU A 40 -13.33 2.63 -8.37
C LEU A 40 -13.52 2.70 -9.89
N MET A 41 -12.59 2.11 -10.65
CA MET A 41 -12.59 2.16 -12.11
C MET A 41 -13.34 0.98 -12.76
N ASP A 42 -13.61 -0.09 -12.01
CA ASP A 42 -14.36 -1.27 -12.45
C ASP A 42 -13.83 -1.87 -13.77
N GLY A 43 -12.50 -2.02 -13.85
CA GLY A 43 -11.82 -2.53 -15.05
C GLY A 43 -11.68 -1.53 -16.21
N ASN A 44 -12.19 -0.30 -16.07
CA ASN A 44 -12.02 0.75 -17.06
C ASN A 44 -10.72 1.54 -16.83
N SER A 45 -10.23 2.25 -17.84
CA SER A 45 -9.09 3.17 -17.70
C SER A 45 -9.50 4.61 -17.37
N GLU A 46 -10.80 4.91 -17.38
CA GLU A 46 -11.36 6.20 -17.00
C GLU A 46 -12.80 6.09 -16.49
N ILE A 47 -13.19 7.02 -15.61
CA ILE A 47 -14.56 7.18 -15.13
C ILE A 47 -14.98 8.66 -15.17
N LEU A 48 -16.30 8.88 -15.22
CA LEU A 48 -16.90 10.21 -15.11
C LEU A 48 -17.50 10.40 -13.72
N ILE A 49 -17.17 11.53 -13.10
CA ILE A 49 -17.65 11.92 -11.77
C ILE A 49 -18.54 13.16 -11.95
N SER A 50 -19.82 13.02 -11.64
CA SER A 50 -20.71 14.18 -11.55
C SER A 50 -20.44 14.92 -10.24
N HIS A 51 -20.03 16.18 -10.33
CA HIS A 51 -19.77 17.02 -9.17
C HIS A 51 -20.22 18.46 -9.42
N LYS A 52 -21.13 18.96 -8.57
CA LYS A 52 -21.65 20.35 -8.64
C LYS A 52 -22.19 20.75 -10.03
N GLY A 53 -22.84 19.81 -10.73
CA GLY A 53 -23.40 20.05 -12.06
C GLY A 53 -22.39 20.01 -13.22
N ALA A 54 -21.13 19.70 -12.95
CA ALA A 54 -20.13 19.43 -13.98
C ALA A 54 -19.72 17.96 -13.96
N PHE A 55 -19.22 17.48 -15.10
CA PHE A 55 -18.62 16.16 -15.21
C PHE A 55 -17.11 16.29 -15.14
N TYR A 56 -16.49 15.60 -14.19
CA TYR A 56 -15.06 15.47 -14.12
C TYR A 56 -14.67 14.09 -14.65
N ARG A 57 -13.47 13.99 -15.22
CA ARG A 57 -12.92 12.74 -15.70
C ARG A 57 -11.74 12.33 -14.83
N LEU A 58 -11.87 11.21 -14.13
CA LEU A 58 -10.75 10.57 -13.46
C LEU A 58 -10.21 9.49 -14.38
N ARG A 59 -8.91 9.47 -14.65
CA ARG A 59 -8.28 8.44 -15.49
C ARG A 59 -6.91 8.05 -14.96
N GLU A 60 -6.52 6.82 -15.25
CA GLU A 60 -5.16 6.37 -15.03
C GLU A 60 -4.27 6.76 -16.22
N THR A 61 -3.06 7.22 -15.92
CA THR A 61 -2.02 7.50 -16.92
C THR A 61 -1.21 6.24 -17.21
N ARG A 62 -0.48 6.25 -18.33
CA ARG A 62 0.52 5.18 -18.62
C ARG A 62 1.60 5.03 -17.54
N SER A 63 1.78 6.04 -16.70
CA SER A 63 2.71 6.01 -15.57
C SER A 63 2.09 5.47 -14.27
N GLY A 64 0.84 5.00 -14.31
CA GLY A 64 0.12 4.45 -13.15
C GLY A 64 -0.38 5.51 -12.18
N LYS A 65 -0.48 6.77 -12.60
CA LYS A 65 -0.99 7.87 -11.77
C LYS A 65 -2.43 8.18 -12.15
N LEU A 66 -3.24 8.53 -11.16
CA LEU A 66 -4.58 9.05 -11.41
C LEU A 66 -4.52 10.55 -11.71
N ILE A 67 -5.21 10.99 -12.75
CA ILE A 67 -5.42 12.40 -13.07
C ILE A 67 -6.90 12.72 -13.11
N LEU A 68 -7.28 13.85 -12.51
CA LEU A 68 -8.63 14.38 -12.55
C LEU A 68 -8.67 15.60 -13.48
N GLN A 69 -9.55 15.55 -14.46
CA GLN A 69 -9.80 16.62 -15.42
C GLN A 69 -11.25 17.09 -15.29
N LYS A 70 -11.52 18.34 -15.67
CA LYS A 70 -12.87 18.88 -15.76
C LYS A 70 -13.36 18.79 -17.20
#